data_AF-A0A9Q9BVL8-F1
#
_entry.id   AF-A0A9Q9BVL8-F1
#
_cell.length_a   1.000
_cell.length_b   1.000
_cell.length_c   1.000
_cell.angle_alpha   90.00
_cell.angle_beta   90.00
_cell.angle_gamma   90.00
#
_symmetry.space_group_name_H-M   'P 1'
#
loop_
_entity.id
_entity.type
_entity.pdbx_description
1 polymer ?
#
loop_
_entity_poly.entity_id
_entity_poly.type
_entity_poly.pdbx_seq_one_letter_code
_entity_poly.pdbx_strand_id
1 'polypeptide(L)' 'MRIFTEKEIEKYNAYAIDLVGGDEDIKIRCHICGDKLSELNLPGGLEKKVVCLNCREHFVTLFEDLEEMGEI' A
#
# COMPACT_ATOMS: atom_id res chain seq x y z
N MET A 1 5.53 10.62 11.47
CA MET A 1 4.75 10.26 10.27
C MET A 1 5.71 9.59 9.30
N ARG A 2 5.63 8.26 9.12
CA ARG A 2 6.56 7.50 8.25
C ARG A 2 6.58 8.08 6.83
N ILE A 3 7.76 8.20 6.23
CA ILE A 3 7.98 8.65 4.86
C ILE A 3 8.49 7.45 4.08
N PHE A 4 7.76 7.04 3.05
CA PHE A 4 8.16 5.92 2.19
C PHE A 4 9.02 6.40 1.03
N THR A 5 9.96 5.55 0.64
CA THR A 5 10.76 5.65 -0.58
C THR A 5 10.07 4.92 -1.74
N GLU A 6 10.51 5.19 -2.97
CA GLU A 6 9.97 4.48 -4.14
C GLU A 6 10.22 2.98 -4.04
N LYS A 7 11.42 2.58 -3.61
CA LYS A 7 11.80 1.18 -3.44
C LYS A 7 10.92 0.44 -2.42
N GLU A 8 10.58 1.07 -1.31
CA GLU A 8 9.67 0.49 -0.31
C GLU A 8 8.28 0.26 -0.90
N ILE A 9 7.72 1.25 -1.60
CA ILE A 9 6.40 1.13 -2.23
C ILE A 9 6.40 0.12 -3.38
N GLU A 10 7.48 0.02 -4.16
CA GLU A 10 7.65 -1.00 -5.19
C GLU A 10 7.71 -2.41 -4.59
N LYS A 11 8.48 -2.59 -3.51
CA LYS A 11 8.58 -3.87 -2.80
C LYS A 11 7.23 -4.32 -2.25
N TYR A 12 6.50 -3.41 -1.59
CA TYR A 12 5.15 -3.70 -1.10
C TYR A 12 4.16 -3.97 -2.24
N ASN A 13 4.21 -3.24 -3.35
CA ASN A 13 3.35 -3.52 -4.50
C ASN A 13 3.59 -4.90 -5.09
N ALA A 14 4.86 -5.32 -5.22
CA ALA A 14 5.19 -6.66 -5.69
C ALA A 14 4.61 -7.73 -4.76
N TYR A 15 4.77 -7.57 -3.45
CA TYR A 15 4.16 -8.43 -2.44
C TYR A 15 2.63 -8.48 -2.56
N ALA A 16 1.98 -7.32 -2.65
CA ALA A 16 0.52 -7.24 -2.71
C ALA A 16 -0.06 -7.88 -3.98
N ILE A 17 0.60 -7.70 -5.13
CA ILE A 17 0.22 -8.32 -6.41
C ILE A 17 0.36 -9.84 -6.34
N ASP A 18 1.46 -10.34 -5.77
CA ASP A 18 1.68 -11.78 -5.60
C ASP A 18 0.60 -12.41 -4.70
N LEU A 19 0.25 -11.72 -3.60
CA LEU A 19 -0.80 -12.16 -2.66
C LEU A 19 -2.17 -12.35 -3.34
N VAL A 20 -2.49 -11.53 -4.34
CA VAL A 20 -3.75 -11.63 -5.11
C VAL A 20 -3.62 -12.47 -6.39
N GLY A 21 -2.54 -13.23 -6.53
CA GLY A 21 -2.34 -14.14 -7.66
C GLY A 21 -2.01 -13.43 -8.98
N GLY A 22 -1.35 -12.27 -8.91
CA GLY A 22 -0.93 -11.51 -10.08
C GLY A 22 -1.97 -10.53 -10.62
N ASP A 23 -3.07 -10.30 -9.91
CA ASP A 23 -4.09 -9.33 -10.31
C ASP A 23 -3.57 -7.89 -10.17
N GLU A 24 -3.29 -7.24 -11.30
CA GLU A 24 -2.82 -5.86 -11.33
C GLU A 24 -3.93 -4.83 -11.03
N ASP A 25 -5.21 -5.21 -11.02
CA ASP A 25 -6.32 -4.30 -10.68
C ASP A 25 -6.24 -3.80 -9.23
N ILE A 26 -5.45 -4.46 -8.38
CA ILE A 26 -5.17 -3.98 -7.03
C ILE A 26 -4.50 -2.60 -7.04
N LYS A 27 -3.71 -2.26 -8.07
CA LYS A 27 -2.97 -0.98 -8.19
C LYS A 27 -3.89 0.24 -8.31
N ILE A 28 -5.15 0.06 -8.69
CA ILE A 28 -6.13 1.16 -8.78
C ILE A 28 -7.02 1.27 -7.53
N ARG A 29 -6.82 0.40 -6.55
CA ARG A 29 -7.62 0.30 -5.32
C ARG A 29 -6.78 0.62 -4.10
N CYS A 30 -7.43 0.98 -3.01
CA CYS A 30 -6.79 0.99 -1.71
C CYS A 30 -6.60 -0.46 -1.26
N HIS A 31 -5.36 -0.84 -0.95
CA HIS A 31 -5.02 -2.22 -0.56
C HIS A 31 -5.57 -2.61 0.83
N ILE A 32 -6.19 -1.66 1.56
CA ILE A 32 -6.80 -1.90 2.88
C ILE A 32 -8.33 -1.96 2.80
N CYS A 33 -8.99 -0.95 2.20
CA CYS A 33 -10.46 -0.91 2.14
C CYS A 33 -11.05 -1.43 0.80
N GLY A 34 -10.23 -1.62 -0.23
CA GLY A 34 -10.66 -2.15 -1.54
C GLY A 34 -11.33 -1.14 -2.48
N ASP A 35 -11.67 0.06 -1.98
CA ASP A 35 -12.26 1.14 -2.77
C ASP A 35 -11.28 1.71 -3.79
N LYS A 36 -11.78 2.28 -4.89
CA LYS A 36 -10.92 2.87 -5.94
C LYS A 36 -10.20 4.10 -5.43
N LEU A 37 -8.89 4.18 -5.65
CA LEU A 37 -8.07 5.33 -5.25
C LEU A 37 -8.53 6.64 -5.92
N SER A 38 -9.09 6.55 -7.13
CA SER A 38 -9.62 7.72 -7.85
C SER A 38 -10.84 8.37 -7.20
N GLU A 39 -11.52 7.67 -6.28
CA GLU A 39 -12.75 8.12 -5.62
C GLU A 39 -12.50 8.56 -4.17
N LEU A 40 -11.25 8.53 -3.71
CA LEU A 40 -10.87 8.75 -2.31
C LEU A 40 -9.90 9.93 -2.16
N ASN A 41 -9.86 10.47 -0.94
CA ASN A 41 -8.78 11.38 -0.55
C ASN A 41 -7.48 10.58 -0.42
N LEU A 42 -6.42 11.06 -1.06
CA LEU A 42 -5.12 10.41 -1.08
C LEU A 42 -4.13 11.12 -0.14
N PRO A 43 -3.19 10.38 0.47
CA PRO A 43 -2.12 10.98 1.25
C PRO A 43 -1.12 11.74 0.37
N GLY A 44 -0.30 12.59 1.00
CA GLY A 44 0.68 13.42 0.27
C GLY A 44 1.93 12.68 -0.21
N GLY A 45 2.28 11.55 0.42
CA GLY A 45 3.50 10.79 0.13
C GLY A 45 3.32 9.72 -0.96
N LEU A 46 4.34 8.86 -1.11
CA LEU A 46 4.34 7.79 -2.12
C LEU A 46 3.33 6.68 -1.83
N GLU A 47 2.91 6.54 -0.58
CA GLU A 47 1.86 5.62 -0.14
C GLU A 47 0.50 5.89 -0.82
N LYS A 48 0.31 7.05 -1.46
CA LYS A 48 -0.87 7.33 -2.28
C LYS A 48 -1.07 6.39 -3.46
N LYS A 49 -0.01 5.67 -3.85
CA LYS A 49 -0.06 4.65 -4.91
C LYS A 49 -0.72 3.35 -4.45
N VAL A 50 -0.92 3.17 -3.13
CA VAL A 50 -1.36 1.88 -2.56
C VAL A 50 -2.51 2.03 -1.57
N VAL A 51 -2.64 3.18 -0.90
CA VAL A 51 -3.70 3.40 0.10
C VAL A 51 -4.30 4.81 0.07
N CYS A 52 -5.56 4.90 0.52
CA CYS A 52 -6.22 6.17 0.75
C CYS A 52 -5.78 6.81 2.08
N LEU A 53 -6.08 8.09 2.25
CA LEU A 53 -5.70 8.87 3.42
C LEU A 53 -6.24 8.25 4.72
N ASN A 54 -7.47 7.73 4.70
CA ASN A 54 -8.11 7.14 5.89
C ASN A 54 -7.45 5.83 6.33
N CYS A 55 -6.86 5.08 5.39
CA CYS A 55 -6.20 3.81 5.69
C CYS A 55 -4.69 3.95 5.89
N ARG A 56 -4.16 5.17 5.83
CA ARG A 56 -2.72 5.43 5.88
C ARG A 56 -2.05 4.91 7.15
N GLU A 57 -2.68 5.08 8.30
CA GLU A 57 -2.10 4.64 9.58
C GLU A 57 -2.04 3.12 9.66
N HIS A 58 -3.13 2.42 9.28
CA HIS A 58 -3.13 0.96 9.19
C HIS A 58 -2.09 0.44 8.20
N PHE A 59 -1.88 1.13 7.08
CA PHE A 59 -0.84 0.77 6.12
C PHE A 59 0.57 0.87 6.72
N VAL A 60 0.85 1.92 7.51
CA VAL A 60 2.15 2.08 8.18
C VAL A 60 2.42 0.92 9.13
N THR A 61 1.45 0.57 9.98
CA THR A 61 1.59 -0.57 10.90
C THR A 61 1.76 -1.88 10.15
N LEU A 62 0.92 -2.13 9.13
CA LEU A 62 1.06 -3.33 8.30
C LEU A 62 2.44 -3.43 7.63
N PHE A 63 2.94 -2.32 7.10
CA PHE A 63 4.25 -2.31 6.45
C PHE A 63 5.37 -2.63 7.44
N GLU A 64 5.32 -2.05 8.65
CA GLU A 64 6.28 -2.34 9.73
C GLU A 64 6.23 -3.81 10.14
N ASP A 65 5.04 -4.38 10.32
CA ASP A 65 4.88 -5.80 10.65
C ASP A 65 5.46 -6.70 9.55
N LEU A 66 5.24 -6.38 8.27
CA LEU A 66 5.77 -7.15 7.15
C LEU A 66 7.30 -7.05 7.04
N GLU A 67 7.89 -5.88 7.36
CA GLU A 67 9.35 -5.72 7.46
C GLU A 67 9.93 -6.55 8.60
N GLU A 68 9.29 -6.55 9.77
CA GLU A 68 9.71 -7.31 10.95
C GLU A 68 9.64 -8.83 10.71
N MET A 69 8.63 -9.29 9.97
CA MET A 69 8.48 -10.69 9.56
C MET A 69 9.42 -11.09 8.42
N GLY A 70 10.06 -10.14 7.73
CA GLY A 70 10.90 -10.40 6.56
C GLY A 70 10.12 -10.80 5.30
N GLU A 71 8.82 -10.50 5.26
CA GLU A 71 7.94 -10.70 4.10
C GLU A 71 8.18 -9.61 3.04
N ILE A 72 8.48 -8.39 3.50
CA ILE A 72 8.91 -7.27 2.64
C ILE A 72 10.19 -6.61 3.17
#